data_AF-A0A7C2L1S8-F1
#
_entry.id   AF-A0A7C2L1S8-F1
#
_cell.length_a   1.000
_cell.length_b   1.000
_cell.length_c   1.000
_cell.angle_alpha   90.00
_cell.angle_beta   90.00
_cell.angle_gamma   90.00
#
_symmetry.space_group_name_H-M   'P 1'
#
loop_
_entity.id
_entity.type
_entity.pdbx_description
1 polymer ?
#
loop_
_entity_poly.entity_id
_entity_poly.type
_entity_poly.pdbx_seq_one_letter_code
_entity_poly.pdbx_strand_id
1 'polypeptide(L)' 'MLFGRLAFERFMARNGLDLMIRGHEPQDKGYGFLFNNRLLTVFSCRYYGIRPASAVLEDLDVEIVYFE' A
#
# COMPACT_ATOMS: atom_id res chain seq x y z
N MET A 1 2.98 8.57 -12.97
CA MET A 1 4.15 7.75 -13.38
C MET A 1 3.81 6.30 -13.11
N LEU A 2 4.14 5.38 -14.02
CA LEU A 2 3.85 3.95 -13.87
C LEU A 2 5.15 3.17 -13.67
N PHE A 3 5.11 2.14 -12.83
CA PHE A 3 6.18 1.14 -12.71
C PHE A 3 5.58 -0.27 -12.64
N GLY A 4 6.28 -1.23 -13.23
CA GLY A 4 5.87 -2.64 -13.24
C GLY A 4 6.59 -3.47 -12.19
N ARG A 5 6.18 -4.74 -12.08
CA ARG A 5 6.74 -5.73 -11.14
C ARG A 5 8.27 -5.80 -11.22
N LEU A 6 8.87 -5.83 -12.41
CA LEU A 6 10.33 -5.95 -12.56
C LEU A 6 11.10 -4.78 -11.92
N ALA A 7 10.61 -3.55 -12.10
CA ALA A 7 11.23 -2.37 -11.50
C ALA A 7 11.08 -2.39 -9.98
N PHE A 8 9.90 -2.77 -9.50
CA PHE A 8 9.62 -2.96 -8.07
C PHE A 8 10.57 -3.98 -7.44
N GLU A 9 10.63 -5.21 -7.96
CA GLU A 9 11.46 -6.29 -7.40
C GLU A 9 12.94 -5.92 -7.38
N ARG A 10 13.46 -5.32 -8.45
CA ARG A 10 14.86 -4.86 -8.51
C ARG A 10 15.15 -3.79 -7.45
N PHE A 11 14.24 -2.85 -7.26
CA PHE A 11 14.39 -1.80 -6.26
C PHE A 11 14.38 -2.40 -4.85
N MET A 12 13.39 -3.25 -4.54
CA MET A 12 13.26 -3.85 -3.22
C MET A 12 14.47 -4.74 -2.89
N ALA A 13 14.89 -5.61 -3.82
CA ALA A 13 16.02 -6.51 -3.62
C ALA A 13 17.35 -5.75 -3.45
N ARG A 14 17.59 -4.71 -4.26
CA ARG A 14 18.83 -3.91 -4.18
C ARG A 14 18.96 -3.19 -2.84
N ASN A 15 17.84 -2.84 -2.21
CA ASN A 15 17.83 -2.08 -0.96
C ASN A 15 17.54 -2.96 0.28
N GLY A 16 17.36 -4.27 0.11
CA GLY A 16 17.03 -5.17 1.22
C GLY A 16 15.70 -4.84 1.90
N LEU A 17 14.67 -4.50 1.11
CA LEU A 17 13.34 -4.12 1.62
C LEU A 17 12.32 -5.25 1.44
N ASP A 18 11.47 -5.43 2.46
CA ASP A 18 10.43 -6.45 2.45
C ASP A 18 9.07 -5.91 1.96
N LEU A 19 8.72 -4.69 2.38
CA LEU A 19 7.42 -4.05 2.14
C LEU A 19 7.59 -2.59 1.70
N MET A 20 6.85 -2.17 0.67
CA MET A 20 6.68 -0.79 0.28
C MET A 20 5.28 -0.32 0.63
N ILE A 21 5.16 0.74 1.42
CA ILE A 21 3.88 1.39 1.74
C ILE A 21 3.85 2.75 1.05
N ARG A 22 2.77 3.03 0.33
CA ARG A 22 2.55 4.32 -0.36
C ARG A 22 1.09 4.76 -0.28
N GLY A 23 0.82 5.99 -0.71
CA GLY A 23 -0.53 6.51 -0.91
C GLY A 23 -0.77 6.98 -2.35
N HIS A 24 -1.49 8.09 -2.48
CA HIS A 24 -1.81 8.84 -3.70
C HIS A 24 -2.95 8.27 -4.58
N GLU A 25 -2.97 6.97 -4.85
CA GLU A 25 -3.97 6.39 -5.75
C GLU A 25 -5.23 5.93 -4.99
N PRO A 26 -6.44 6.35 -5.40
CA PRO A 26 -7.68 5.83 -4.84
C PRO A 26 -7.76 4.31 -4.96
N GLN A 27 -8.15 3.65 -3.87
CA GLN A 27 -8.38 2.20 -3.81
C GLN A 27 -9.84 1.98 -3.41
N ASP A 28 -10.56 1.10 -4.09
CA ASP A 28 -11.99 0.82 -3.83
C ASP A 28 -12.29 0.50 -2.36
N LYS A 29 -11.39 -0.22 -1.69
CA LYS A 29 -11.48 -0.60 -0.26
C LYS A 29 -10.78 0.37 0.69
N GLY A 30 -10.25 1.49 0.19
CA GLY A 30 -9.35 2.37 0.93
C GLY A 30 -7.91 1.85 1.04
N TYR A 31 -7.63 0.63 0.56
CA TYR A 31 -6.28 0.07 0.48
C TYR A 31 -6.19 -0.96 -0.65
N GLY A 32 -4.96 -1.29 -1.07
CA GLY A 32 -4.73 -2.31 -2.09
C GLY A 32 -3.33 -2.89 -2.01
N PHE A 33 -3.22 -4.20 -2.24
CA PHE A 33 -1.96 -4.93 -2.29
C PHE A 33 -1.61 -5.35 -3.71
N LEU A 34 -0.34 -5.19 -4.07
CA LEU A 34 0.24 -5.68 -5.31
C LEU A 34 1.56 -6.41 -5.05
N PHE A 35 2.07 -7.06 -6.10
CA PHE A 35 3.37 -7.74 -6.10
C PHE A 35 3.56 -8.71 -4.93
N ASN A 36 2.59 -9.62 -4.76
CA ASN A 36 2.58 -10.64 -3.72
C ASN A 36 2.56 -10.03 -2.31
N ASN A 37 1.67 -9.06 -2.10
CA ASN A 37 1.48 -8.31 -0.85
C ASN A 37 2.68 -7.48 -0.39
N ARG A 38 3.67 -7.23 -1.26
CA ARG A 38 4.85 -6.43 -0.93
C ARG A 38 4.74 -4.96 -1.32
N LEU A 39 3.70 -4.58 -2.04
CA LEU A 39 3.33 -3.19 -2.29
C LEU A 39 1.95 -2.91 -1.71
N LEU A 40 1.91 -2.16 -0.62
CA LEU A 40 0.68 -1.66 0.00
C LEU A 40 0.41 -0.22 -0.45
N THR A 41 -0.80 0.02 -0.95
CA THR A 41 -1.35 1.35 -1.17
C THR A 41 -2.41 1.63 -0.12
N VAL A 42 -2.30 2.72 0.62
CA VAL A 42 -3.31 3.19 1.59
C VAL A 42 -3.92 4.49 1.10
N PHE A 43 -5.24 4.61 1.20
CA PHE A 43 -6.01 5.75 0.75
C PHE A 43 -6.97 6.22 1.85
N SER A 44 -6.65 7.37 2.46
CA SER A 44 -7.34 7.90 3.63
C SER A 44 -8.28 9.07 3.31
N CYS A 45 -8.59 9.33 2.03
CA CYS A 45 -9.41 10.46 1.62
C CYS A 45 -10.90 10.09 1.44
N ARG A 46 -11.76 10.63 2.30
CA ARG A 46 -13.22 10.39 2.29
C ARG A 46 -13.97 11.06 1.13
N TYR A 47 -13.39 12.08 0.48
CA TYR A 47 -14.08 12.88 -0.55
C TYR A 47 -14.27 12.16 -1.88
N TYR A 48 -13.71 10.96 -2.04
CA TYR A 48 -13.81 10.17 -3.27
C TYR A 48 -14.96 9.15 -3.22
N GLY A 49 -15.83 9.19 -2.20
CA GLY A 49 -16.86 8.16 -1.98
C GLY A 49 -16.29 6.79 -1.60
N ILE A 50 -15.00 6.73 -1.29
CA ILE A 50 -14.26 5.56 -0.87
C ILE A 50 -14.17 5.58 0.66
N ARG A 51 -14.36 4.43 1.30
CA ARG A 51 -14.15 4.29 2.73
C ARG A 51 -12.66 4.54 3.04
N PRO A 52 -12.31 5.60 3.78
CA PRO A 52 -10.92 5.90 4.06
C PRO A 52 -10.32 4.83 4.97
N ALA A 53 -9.12 4.37 4.66
CA ALA A 53 -8.39 3.40 5.47
C ALA A 53 -7.00 3.94 5.86
N SER A 54 -6.44 3.30 6.88
CA SER A 54 -5.08 3.48 7.39
C SER A 54 -4.45 2.10 7.60
N ALA A 55 -3.13 2.06 7.80
CA ALA A 55 -2.41 0.83 8.09
C ALA A 55 -1.56 1.02 9.36
N VAL A 56 -1.64 0.05 10.26
CA VAL A 56 -0.74 -0.10 11.41
C VAL A 56 0.26 -1.20 11.07
N LEU A 57 1.55 -0.97 11.35
CA LEU A 57 2.64 -1.90 11.06
C LEU A 57 3.36 -2.25 12.36
N GLU A 58 3.37 -3.54 12.70
CA GLU A 58 4.11 -4.10 13.83
C GLU A 58 4.91 -5.31 13.34
N ASP A 59 6.24 -5.31 13.46
CA ASP A 59 7.13 -6.43 13.10
C ASP A 59 6.88 -7.09 11.72
N LEU A 60 6.40 -6.29 10.73
CA LEU A 60 5.97 -6.67 9.36
C LEU A 60 4.52 -7.16 9.21
N ASP A 61 3.78 -7.32 10.30
CA ASP A 61 2.35 -7.52 10.25
C ASP A 61 1.64 -6.19 9.99
N VAL A 62 0.79 -6.19 8.96
CA VAL A 62 0.00 -5.03 8.55
C VAL A 62 -1.45 -5.24 8.97
N GLU A 63 -1.93 -4.39 9.85
CA GLU A 63 -3.36 -4.28 10.17
C GLU A 63 -3.97 -3.09 9.40
N ILE A 64 -5.11 -3.31 8.74
CA ILE A 64 -5.86 -2.24 8.08
C ILE A 64 -6.94 -1.73 9.03
N VAL A 65 -6.89 -0.43 9.32
CA VAL A 65 -7.84 0.25 10.22
C VAL A 65 -8.66 1.25 9.43
N TYR A 66 -9.98 1.21 9.62
CA TYR A 66 -10.90 2.16 9.01
C TYR A 66 -11.19 3.32 9.96
N PHE A 67 -11.36 4.52 9.41
CA PHE A 67 -11.87 5.65 10.17
C PHE A 67 -13.40 5.51 10.31
N GLU A 68 -13.91 5.72 11.52
CA GLU A 68 -15.35 5.91 11.80
C GLU A 68 -15.81 7.32 11.39
#